data_AF-A0A520MDG1-F1
#
_entry.id   AF-A0A520MDG1-F1
#
_cell.length_a   1.000
_cell.length_b   1.000
_cell.length_c   1.000
_cell.angle_alpha   90.00
_cell.angle_beta   90.00
_cell.angle_gamma   90.00
#
_symmetry.space_group_name_H-M   'P 1'
#
loop_
_entity.id
_entity.type
_entity.pdbx_description
1 polymer ?
#
loop_
_entity_poly.entity_id
_entity_poly.type
_entity_poly.pdbx_seq_one_letter_code
_entity_poly.pdbx_strand_id
1 'polypeptide(L)' 'MADFQSFRNAVLESVELQEAVVSRINTAIANGYGLGDSISILTKSHGYNITAEEVYEHQGFLGEGEELTDF' A
#
# COMPACT_ATOMS: atom_id res chain seq x y z
N MET A 1 -5.29 4.72 -11.83
CA MET A 1 -6.51 5.14 -11.09
C MET A 1 -7.48 4.00 -10.72
N ALA A 2 -8.08 3.24 -11.66
CA ALA A 2 -9.04 2.17 -11.30
C ALA A 2 -8.40 1.03 -10.48
N ASP A 3 -7.16 0.66 -10.80
CA ASP A 3 -6.39 -0.34 -10.04
C ASP A 3 -6.11 0.09 -8.61
N PHE A 4 -5.74 1.36 -8.38
CA PHE A 4 -5.49 1.89 -7.05
C PHE A 4 -6.73 1.82 -6.16
N GLN A 5 -7.88 2.24 -6.69
CA GLN A 5 -9.13 2.19 -5.93
C GLN A 5 -9.59 0.75 -5.66
N SER A 6 -9.39 -0.16 -6.62
CA SER A 6 -9.69 -1.59 -6.45
C SER A 6 -8.78 -2.24 -5.41
N PHE A 7 -7.49 -1.90 -5.42
CA PHE A 7 -6.53 -2.34 -4.42
C PHE A 7 -6.87 -1.80 -3.03
N ARG A 8 -7.20 -0.51 -2.93
CA ARG A 8 -7.64 0.12 -1.69
C ARG A 8 -8.82 -0.62 -1.07
N ASN A 9 -9.85 -0.93 -1.86
CA ASN A 9 -11.01 -1.67 -1.38
C ASN A 9 -10.62 -3.08 -0.93
N ALA A 10 -9.80 -3.79 -1.71
CA ALA A 10 -9.32 -5.12 -1.35
C ALA A 10 -8.53 -5.13 -0.03
N VAL A 11 -7.69 -4.12 0.20
CA VAL A 11 -6.99 -3.95 1.49
C VAL A 11 -8.00 -3.73 2.61
N LEU A 12 -8.98 -2.84 2.45
CA LEU A 12 -10.00 -2.61 3.50
C LEU A 12 -10.86 -3.86 3.80
N GLU A 13 -11.06 -4.72 2.82
CA GLU A 13 -11.89 -5.93 2.95
C GLU A 13 -11.10 -7.19 3.37
N SER A 14 -9.77 -7.16 3.39
CA SER A 14 -8.92 -8.33 3.66
C SER A 14 -7.82 -8.03 4.68
N VAL A 15 -7.92 -8.66 5.86
CA VAL A 15 -6.90 -8.60 6.91
C VAL A 15 -5.54 -9.10 6.41
N GLU A 16 -5.50 -10.15 5.59
CA GLU A 16 -4.25 -10.66 5.02
C GLU A 16 -3.57 -9.61 4.12
N LEU A 17 -4.33 -8.86 3.32
CA LEU A 17 -3.79 -7.77 2.51
C LEU A 17 -3.35 -6.58 3.36
N GLN A 18 -4.06 -6.27 4.45
CA GLN A 18 -3.64 -5.23 5.39
C GLN A 18 -2.31 -5.57 6.05
N GLU A 19 -2.16 -6.79 6.56
CA GLU A 19 -0.91 -7.26 7.16
C GLU A 19 0.23 -7.26 6.15
N ALA A 20 -0.03 -7.64 4.89
CA ALA A 20 0.96 -7.59 3.83
C ALA A 20 1.41 -6.15 3.51
N VAL A 21 0.47 -5.20 3.44
CA VAL A 21 0.77 -3.77 3.26
C VAL A 21 1.61 -3.24 4.42
N VAL A 22 1.18 -3.46 5.66
CA VAL A 22 1.90 -3.00 6.87
C VAL A 22 3.29 -3.62 6.96
N SER A 23 3.42 -4.93 6.74
CA SER A 23 4.71 -5.63 6.72
C SER A 23 5.65 -5.06 5.64
N ARG A 24 5.10 -4.75 4.47
CA ARG A 24 5.88 -4.15 3.37
C ARG A 24 6.35 -2.74 3.70
N ILE A 25 5.50 -1.91 4.31
CA ILE A 25 5.85 -0.58 4.80
C ILE A 25 6.98 -0.68 5.84
N ASN A 26 6.81 -1.53 6.87
CA ASN A 26 7.81 -1.72 7.92
C ASN A 26 9.14 -2.19 7.35
N THR A 27 9.12 -3.12 6.39
CA THR A 27 10.31 -3.60 5.69
C THR A 27 10.97 -2.48 4.88
N ALA A 28 10.19 -1.66 4.19
CA ALA A 28 10.70 -0.55 3.40
C ALA A 28 11.40 0.50 4.30
N ILE A 29 10.76 0.87 5.41
CA ILE A 29 11.33 1.79 6.41
C ILE A 29 12.62 1.21 6.98
N ALA A 30 12.61 -0.06 7.41
CA ALA A 30 13.77 -0.71 8.01
C ALA A 30 14.97 -0.82 7.06
N ASN A 31 14.74 -0.97 5.76
CA ASN A 31 15.79 -1.08 4.73
C ASN A 31 16.11 0.25 4.04
N GLY A 32 15.44 1.35 4.38
CA GLY A 32 15.60 2.64 3.71
C GLY A 32 15.11 2.66 2.26
N TYR A 33 14.16 1.79 1.90
CA TYR A 33 13.55 1.76 0.57
C TYR A 33 12.43 2.80 0.44
N GLY A 34 12.23 3.29 -0.78
CA GLY A 34 11.06 4.11 -1.12
C GLY A 34 9.76 3.35 -0.86
N LEU A 35 8.83 3.99 -0.14
CA LEU A 35 7.49 3.43 0.11
C LEU A 35 6.74 3.19 -1.21
N GLY A 36 6.86 4.12 -2.17
CA GLY A 36 6.25 4.00 -3.50
C GLY A 36 6.65 2.72 -4.23
N ASP A 37 7.95 2.45 -4.35
CA ASP A 37 8.45 1.22 -4.99
C ASP A 37 8.04 -0.04 -4.23
N SER A 38 8.11 0.02 -2.89
CA SER A 38 7.84 -1.14 -2.05
C SER A 38 6.38 -1.58 -2.15
N ILE A 39 5.45 -0.62 -2.19
CA ILE A 39 4.02 -0.89 -2.38
C ILE A 39 3.69 -1.22 -3.84
N SER A 40 4.31 -0.56 -4.83
CA SER A 40 4.12 -0.92 -6.25
C SER A 40 4.49 -2.39 -6.54
N ILE A 41 5.52 -2.92 -5.87
CA ILE A 41 5.90 -4.33 -5.97
C ILE A 41 4.84 -5.24 -5.32
N LEU A 42 4.31 -4.84 -4.16
CA LEU A 42 3.25 -5.58 -3.46
C LEU A 42 1.99 -5.65 -4.32
N THR A 43 1.51 -4.50 -4.81
CA THR A 43 0.29 -4.40 -5.61
C THR A 43 0.37 -5.26 -6.87
N LYS A 44 1.52 -5.27 -7.54
CA LYS A 44 1.77 -6.12 -8.73
C LYS A 44 1.70 -7.61 -8.40
N SER A 45 2.19 -8.01 -7.24
CA SER A 45 2.09 -9.41 -6.78
C SER A 45 0.64 -9.84 -6.52
N HIS A 46 -0.26 -8.88 -6.28
CA HIS A 46 -1.69 -9.08 -6.12
C HIS A 46 -2.51 -8.79 -7.39
N GLY A 47 -1.85 -8.62 -8.55
CA GLY A 47 -2.51 -8.41 -9.84
C GLY A 47 -2.92 -6.97 -10.15
N TYR A 48 -2.53 -6.01 -9.30
CA TYR A 48 -2.81 -4.58 -9.52
C TYR A 48 -1.61 -3.88 -10.14
N ASN A 49 -1.83 -3.18 -11.25
CA ASN A 49 -0.77 -2.46 -11.94
C ASN A 49 -0.68 -0.99 -11.45
N ILE A 50 -0.20 -0.81 -10.23
CA ILE A 50 -0.04 0.51 -9.58
C ILE A 50 1.44 0.91 -9.64
N THR A 51 1.71 2.14 -10.05
CA THR A 51 3.07 2.71 -10.09
C THR A 51 3.51 3.29 -8.75
N ALA A 52 4.83 3.46 -8.54
CA ALA A 52 5.34 4.14 -7.35
C ALA A 52 4.84 5.60 -7.26
N GLU A 53 4.65 6.27 -8.40
CA GLU A 53 4.09 7.62 -8.49
C GLU A 53 2.64 7.64 -7.99
N GLU A 54 1.77 6.74 -8.48
CA GLU A 54 0.39 6.61 -7.99
C GLU A 54 0.33 6.29 -6.48
N VAL A 55 1.30 5.56 -5.94
CA VAL A 55 1.38 5.33 -4.49
C VAL A 55 1.73 6.62 -3.75
N TYR A 56 2.69 7.41 -4.24
CA TYR A 56 3.05 8.69 -3.62
C TYR A 56 1.89 9.69 -3.67
N GLU A 57 1.18 9.77 -4.80
CA GLU A 57 0.00 10.63 -4.95
C GLU A 57 -1.15 10.24 -4.00
N HIS A 58 -1.15 9.00 -3.51
CA HIS A 58 -2.18 8.46 -2.63
C HIS A 58 -1.64 7.95 -1.29
N GLN A 59 -0.46 8.42 -0.86
CA GLN A 59 0.20 7.96 0.37
C GLN A 59 -0.60 8.24 1.66
N GLY A 60 -1.57 9.16 1.61
CA GLY A 60 -2.53 9.38 2.69
C GLY A 60 -3.28 8.11 3.09
N PHE A 61 -3.52 7.19 2.14
CA PHE A 61 -4.07 5.86 2.43
C PHE A 61 -3.14 4.99 3.27
N LEU A 62 -1.84 5.20 3.18
CA LEU A 62 -0.82 4.42 3.88
C LEU A 62 -0.48 4.98 5.29
N GLY A 63 -1.15 6.06 5.72
CA GLY A 63 -1.03 6.58 7.09
C GLY A 63 -0.46 7.99 7.24
N GLU A 64 -0.42 8.83 6.20
CA GLU A 64 -0.21 10.28 6.41
C GLU A 64 -1.50 10.96 6.91
N GLY A 65 -1.85 10.71 8.18
CA GLY A 65 -2.74 11.58 8.96
C GLY A 65 -3.97 10.93 9.62
N GLU A 66 -4.52 9.87 9.06
CA GLU A 66 -5.59 9.07 9.69
C GLU A 66 -5.24 7.60 9.49
N GLU A 67 -4.90 6.93 10.59
CA GLU A 67 -4.24 5.64 10.61
C GLU A 67 -5.07 4.52 9.94
N LEU A 68 -4.36 3.58 9.31
CA LEU A 68 -4.86 2.22 9.01
C LEU A 68 -5.11 1.38 10.29
N THR A 69 -5.12 1.99 11.48
CA THR A 69 -5.19 1.30 12.79
C THR A 69 -6.55 1.42 13.49
N ASP A 70 -7.51 2.16 12.94
CA ASP A 70 -8.82 2.39 13.59
C ASP A 70 -9.95 1.56 12.95
N PHE A 71 -9.78 0.23 12.92
CA PHE A 71 -10.83 -0.74 12.62
C PHE A 71 -10.81 -1.93 13.58
#